data_AF-A0A7R8Z052-F1
#
_entry.id   AF-A0A7R8Z052-F1
#
_cell.length_a   1.000
_cell.length_b   1.000
_cell.length_c   1.000
_cell.angle_alpha   90.00
_cell.angle_beta   90.00
_cell.angle_gamma   90.00
#
_symmetry.space_group_name_H-M   'P 1'
#
loop_
_entity.id
_entity.type
_entity.pdbx_description
1 polymer ?
#
loop_
_entity_poly.entity_id
_entity_poly.type
_entity_poly.pdbx_seq_one_letter_code
_entity_poly.pdbx_strand_id
1 'polypeptide(L)'
;MYTGPASVFRNVYNQAYYQQHEVSRRLSYSAKDSLDYVQRLDLYSQLKVHKGCVNTITWNDRGQYILSGSDDQSLVITDPFEEKILIKCKTAHRANIFSAKFMPQSNDRTIVSCSGDGMVMCTELTSDASQIPKNDNLKSFNCHNNGTTYEVMTVPTERHTFMSCGEDGTVRLFDLRTTSSCHKTCCKDNILIFCPSAITAMSVAPISNNYIAVGSSDSLIRIYDRRYLSLIDFSVPGDQTDRHTAPVKAYSIPSPVKRTYRVTSIKYSSDETELLVSYSSDYLYLFDLSQPGIDLKTFKNEKKMKKKSNLLESPPPVRKVRLRGDWSDTGPDARPERDANGRVEIGQVRPQLQGVMMHRMTEILSRMLADPRTRLGLNTHASDPAQDSTLFDNAAQELESLTQTNSSGEPQPSTSTGRTHKSTPSSSNQIPEEDVSSCDSDDEITSNQHGNDSFKVKLSKMEVEPERSPFSYMKMKYDGHRNARTMIKEATFWGNEYVMSGSDCGHVFAWNRKSGKLVMLLQADQHVVNCLQPHPTLPMLATSGIDYDVKVWAPVRESNGFDEQQAKDLMERNAVMLEETKDTITVPAAFMMRMLACIHALRNRRSSASGGSAAPNNSSTSGGQSSED
;
A
#
# COMPACT_ATOMS: atom_id res chain seq x y z
N MET A 1 -1.61 -46.84 -3.16
CA MET A 1 -2.30 -45.76 -3.91
C MET A 1 -1.37 -45.31 -5.04
N TYR A 2 -1.86 -45.05 -6.26
CA TYR A 2 -1.00 -44.80 -7.42
C TYR A 2 -0.54 -43.34 -7.54
N THR A 3 0.75 -43.11 -7.27
CA THR A 3 1.46 -41.82 -7.20
C THR A 3 1.82 -41.19 -8.56
N GLY A 4 1.05 -41.48 -9.61
CA GLY A 4 1.15 -40.71 -10.87
C GLY A 4 0.62 -39.27 -10.69
N PRO A 5 0.99 -38.32 -11.57
CA PRO A 5 0.49 -36.95 -11.52
C PRO A 5 -1.04 -36.87 -11.61
N ALA A 6 -1.60 -35.79 -11.06
CA ALA A 6 -3.00 -35.42 -11.26
C ALA A 6 -3.20 -34.82 -12.66
N SER A 7 -4.34 -35.11 -13.29
CA SER A 7 -4.72 -34.61 -14.61
C SER A 7 -6.24 -34.62 -14.74
N VAL A 8 -6.80 -33.67 -15.49
CA VAL A 8 -8.24 -33.57 -15.73
C VAL A 8 -8.76 -34.89 -16.32
N PHE A 9 -8.06 -35.43 -17.34
CA PHE A 9 -8.39 -36.72 -17.94
C PHE A 9 -8.41 -37.86 -16.91
N ARG A 10 -7.46 -37.89 -15.97
CA ARG A 10 -7.41 -38.94 -14.93
C ARG A 10 -8.59 -38.83 -13.97
N ASN A 11 -9.04 -37.61 -13.64
CA ASN A 11 -10.19 -37.38 -12.78
C ASN A 11 -11.54 -37.72 -13.48
N VAL A 12 -11.64 -37.53 -14.80
CA VAL A 12 -12.77 -38.02 -15.60
C VAL A 12 -12.74 -39.56 -15.72
N TYR A 13 -11.61 -40.14 -16.09
CA TYR A 13 -11.49 -41.58 -16.35
C TYR A 13 -11.75 -42.44 -15.11
N ASN A 14 -11.31 -41.98 -13.93
CA ASN A 14 -11.52 -42.69 -12.66
C ASN A 14 -12.78 -42.23 -11.91
N GLN A 15 -13.77 -41.69 -12.62
CA GLN A 15 -15.03 -41.22 -12.05
C GLN A 15 -15.88 -42.40 -11.52
N ALA A 16 -16.02 -42.49 -10.20
CA ALA A 16 -17.05 -43.31 -9.58
C ALA A 16 -18.42 -42.67 -9.84
N TYR A 17 -19.32 -43.39 -10.52
CA TYR A 17 -20.64 -42.91 -10.94
C TYR A 17 -21.48 -42.28 -9.81
N TYR A 18 -21.31 -42.75 -8.57
CA TYR A 18 -22.08 -42.34 -7.40
C TYR A 18 -21.48 -41.18 -6.58
N GLN A 19 -20.38 -40.55 -7.02
CA GLN A 19 -19.66 -39.52 -6.24
C GLN A 19 -19.59 -38.14 -6.93
N GLN A 20 -20.70 -37.68 -7.52
CA GLN A 20 -20.76 -36.46 -8.36
C GLN A 20 -20.13 -35.21 -7.71
N HIS A 21 -20.40 -34.93 -6.42
CA HIS A 21 -19.83 -33.76 -5.73
C HIS A 21 -18.31 -33.83 -5.55
N GLU A 22 -17.76 -34.99 -5.16
CA GLU A 22 -16.30 -35.16 -5.03
C GLU A 22 -15.61 -35.07 -6.39
N VAL A 23 -16.21 -35.66 -7.42
CA VAL A 23 -15.69 -35.64 -8.79
C VAL A 23 -15.69 -34.21 -9.34
N SER A 24 -16.79 -33.48 -9.20
CA SER A 24 -16.87 -32.06 -9.60
C SER A 24 -15.82 -31.21 -8.88
N ARG A 25 -15.59 -31.44 -7.58
CA ARG A 25 -14.53 -30.75 -6.82
C ARG A 25 -13.14 -31.11 -7.37
N ARG A 26 -12.83 -32.40 -7.55
CA ARG A 26 -11.53 -32.87 -8.09
C ARG A 26 -11.26 -32.32 -9.49
N LEU A 27 -12.27 -32.28 -10.36
CA LEU A 27 -12.17 -31.68 -11.69
C LEU A 27 -11.90 -30.17 -11.63
N SER A 28 -12.62 -29.44 -10.76
CA SER A 28 -12.41 -28.00 -10.50
C SER A 28 -10.96 -27.67 -10.13
N TYR A 29 -10.40 -28.36 -9.12
CA TYR A 29 -8.98 -28.17 -8.76
C TYR A 29 -8.05 -28.61 -9.89
N SER A 30 -8.27 -29.78 -10.48
CA SER A 30 -7.42 -30.31 -11.55
C SER A 30 -7.42 -29.49 -12.84
N ALA A 31 -8.46 -28.69 -13.10
CA ALA A 31 -8.53 -27.75 -14.20
C ALA A 31 -7.71 -26.48 -13.90
N LYS A 32 -7.75 -25.98 -12.66
CA LYS A 32 -6.91 -24.86 -12.21
C LYS A 32 -5.43 -25.25 -12.12
N ASP A 33 -5.14 -26.47 -11.68
CA ASP A 33 -3.80 -27.05 -11.60
C ASP A 33 -3.21 -27.44 -12.99
N SER A 34 -3.97 -27.27 -14.08
CA SER A 34 -3.49 -27.52 -15.44
C SER A 34 -2.68 -26.34 -15.99
N LEU A 35 -1.39 -26.57 -16.31
CA LEU A 35 -0.53 -25.56 -16.93
C LEU A 35 -1.09 -25.05 -18.25
N ASP A 36 -1.70 -25.94 -19.06
CA ASP A 36 -2.36 -25.60 -20.33
C ASP A 36 -3.45 -24.54 -20.11
N TYR A 37 -4.32 -24.72 -19.11
CA TYR A 37 -5.40 -23.79 -18.82
C TYR A 37 -4.86 -22.46 -18.29
N VAL A 38 -3.83 -22.48 -17.43
CA VAL A 38 -3.17 -21.27 -16.92
C VAL A 38 -2.51 -20.47 -18.06
N GLN A 39 -1.83 -21.14 -18.99
CA GLN A 39 -1.17 -20.49 -20.13
C GLN A 39 -2.11 -20.09 -21.26
N ARG A 40 -3.35 -20.58 -21.26
CA ARG A 40 -4.40 -20.23 -22.24
C ARG A 40 -5.45 -19.28 -21.66
N LEU A 41 -5.25 -18.76 -20.45
CA LEU A 41 -6.03 -17.66 -19.89
C LEU A 41 -5.92 -16.44 -20.82
N ASP A 42 -7.08 -15.95 -21.26
CA ASP A 42 -7.23 -14.73 -22.04
C ASP A 42 -8.52 -14.00 -21.62
N LEU A 43 -8.73 -12.78 -22.11
CA LEU A 43 -9.87 -11.95 -21.73
C LEU A 43 -11.18 -12.57 -22.25
N TYR A 44 -12.10 -12.88 -21.33
CA TYR A 44 -13.42 -13.43 -21.61
C TYR A 44 -14.50 -12.33 -21.70
N SER A 45 -14.55 -11.42 -20.72
CA SER A 45 -15.50 -10.29 -20.70
C SER A 45 -14.91 -9.05 -20.01
N GLN A 46 -15.36 -7.86 -20.44
CA GLN A 46 -14.90 -6.55 -19.94
C GLN A 46 -16.08 -5.73 -19.41
N LEU A 47 -16.35 -5.85 -18.11
CA LEU A 47 -17.56 -5.31 -17.47
C LEU A 47 -17.35 -3.85 -17.06
N LYS A 48 -17.87 -2.91 -17.85
CA LYS A 48 -17.72 -1.45 -17.63
C LYS A 48 -18.71 -0.92 -16.58
N VAL A 49 -18.46 -1.31 -15.32
CA VAL A 49 -19.40 -1.17 -14.19
C VAL A 49 -19.28 0.13 -13.39
N HIS A 50 -18.12 0.79 -13.34
CA HIS A 50 -17.82 1.89 -12.42
C HIS A 50 -17.36 3.18 -13.14
N LYS A 51 -17.17 4.26 -12.35
CA LYS A 51 -16.67 5.57 -12.82
C LYS A 51 -15.39 6.02 -12.09
N GLY A 52 -14.71 5.12 -11.39
CA GLY A 52 -13.47 5.33 -10.67
C GLY A 52 -12.78 3.98 -10.41
N CYS A 53 -11.61 3.98 -9.77
CA CYS A 53 -10.84 2.74 -9.52
C CYS A 53 -11.71 1.69 -8.80
N VAL A 54 -11.49 0.40 -9.11
CA VAL A 54 -12.26 -0.71 -8.53
C VAL A 54 -11.34 -1.47 -7.56
N ASN A 55 -11.46 -1.10 -6.29
CA ASN A 55 -10.57 -1.51 -5.19
C ASN A 55 -10.94 -2.85 -4.55
N THR A 56 -12.08 -3.42 -4.91
CA THR A 56 -12.54 -4.69 -4.37
C THR A 56 -13.44 -5.43 -5.36
N ILE A 57 -13.20 -6.73 -5.48
CA ILE A 57 -14.02 -7.72 -6.20
C ILE A 57 -14.31 -8.84 -5.20
N THR A 58 -15.47 -9.50 -5.30
CA THR A 58 -15.74 -10.80 -4.66
C THR A 58 -16.82 -11.57 -5.43
N TRP A 59 -16.58 -12.84 -5.72
CA TRP A 59 -17.59 -13.77 -6.21
C TRP A 59 -18.57 -14.14 -5.08
N ASN A 60 -19.84 -14.38 -5.40
CA ASN A 60 -20.75 -15.04 -4.45
C ASN A 60 -20.34 -16.52 -4.24
N ASP A 61 -20.88 -17.16 -3.18
CA ASP A 61 -20.55 -18.54 -2.81
C ASP A 61 -20.78 -19.56 -3.95
N ARG A 62 -21.64 -19.21 -4.93
CA ARG A 62 -21.99 -20.03 -6.10
C ARG A 62 -21.13 -19.76 -7.34
N GLY A 63 -20.39 -18.65 -7.38
CA GLY A 63 -19.67 -18.18 -8.58
C GLY A 63 -20.54 -17.58 -9.69
N GLN A 64 -21.84 -17.38 -9.45
CA GLN A 64 -22.77 -16.82 -10.45
C GLN A 64 -22.60 -15.31 -10.63
N TYR A 65 -22.29 -14.57 -9.55
CA TYR A 65 -22.30 -13.12 -9.54
C TYR A 65 -21.02 -12.54 -8.94
N ILE A 66 -20.61 -11.37 -9.46
CA ILE A 66 -19.50 -10.57 -8.93
C ILE A 66 -20.07 -9.35 -8.22
N LEU A 67 -19.67 -9.14 -6.97
CA LEU A 67 -19.75 -7.87 -6.25
C LEU A 67 -18.47 -7.07 -6.49
N SER A 68 -18.60 -5.81 -6.91
CA SER A 68 -17.49 -4.85 -7.03
C SER A 68 -17.76 -3.57 -6.23
N GLY A 69 -16.69 -2.93 -5.76
CA GLY A 69 -16.74 -1.65 -5.04
C GLY A 69 -15.63 -0.70 -5.47
N SER A 70 -15.95 0.60 -5.50
CA SER A 70 -15.15 1.60 -6.22
C SER A 70 -14.97 2.92 -5.46
N ASP A 71 -13.98 3.69 -5.90
CA ASP A 71 -13.83 5.13 -5.66
C ASP A 71 -15.11 5.94 -5.95
N ASP A 72 -15.98 5.49 -6.86
CA ASP A 72 -17.26 6.15 -7.17
C ASP A 72 -18.31 6.04 -6.03
N GLN A 73 -17.94 5.45 -4.89
CA GLN A 73 -18.75 5.19 -3.70
C GLN A 73 -20.01 4.35 -3.99
N SER A 74 -20.03 3.58 -5.09
CA SER A 74 -21.08 2.61 -5.37
C SER A 74 -20.59 1.16 -5.22
N LEU A 75 -21.53 0.29 -4.89
CA LEU A 75 -21.40 -1.16 -4.95
C LEU A 75 -22.24 -1.64 -6.13
N VAL A 76 -21.67 -2.52 -6.95
CA VAL A 76 -22.34 -3.08 -8.13
C VAL A 76 -22.31 -4.60 -8.04
N ILE A 77 -23.44 -5.24 -8.34
CA ILE A 77 -23.52 -6.68 -8.54
C ILE A 77 -23.81 -6.93 -10.02
N THR A 78 -22.98 -7.78 -10.64
CA THR A 78 -22.95 -8.03 -12.07
C THR A 78 -22.95 -9.52 -12.34
N ASP A 79 -23.71 -9.95 -13.35
CA ASP A 79 -23.56 -11.26 -13.97
C ASP A 79 -22.45 -11.19 -15.04
N PRO A 80 -21.32 -11.91 -14.88
CA PRO A 80 -20.19 -11.86 -15.80
C PRO A 80 -20.35 -12.76 -17.03
N PHE A 81 -21.39 -13.59 -17.08
CA PHE A 81 -21.70 -14.52 -18.17
C PHE A 81 -22.75 -13.95 -19.12
N GLU A 82 -23.72 -13.18 -18.59
CA GLU A 82 -24.67 -12.39 -19.39
C GLU A 82 -24.21 -10.94 -19.65
N GLU A 83 -23.08 -10.53 -19.07
CA GLU A 83 -22.54 -9.15 -19.06
C GLU A 83 -23.49 -8.07 -18.49
N LYS A 84 -24.44 -8.47 -17.64
CA LYS A 84 -25.51 -7.59 -17.12
C LYS A 84 -25.23 -7.08 -15.71
N ILE A 85 -25.39 -5.77 -15.52
CA ILE A 85 -25.51 -5.17 -14.19
C ILE A 85 -26.88 -5.56 -13.61
N LEU A 86 -26.87 -6.28 -12.49
CA LEU A 86 -28.09 -6.70 -11.79
C LEU A 86 -28.55 -5.65 -10.78
N ILE A 87 -27.60 -5.09 -10.02
CA ILE A 87 -27.86 -4.06 -8.99
C ILE A 87 -26.73 -3.03 -9.01
N LYS A 88 -27.06 -1.74 -8.98
CA LYS A 88 -26.09 -0.65 -8.76
C LYS A 88 -26.53 0.25 -7.61
N CYS A 89 -25.92 0.06 -6.44
CA CYS A 89 -26.25 0.79 -5.21
C CYS A 89 -25.22 1.90 -4.97
N LYS A 90 -25.61 3.18 -5.04
CA LYS A 90 -24.82 4.28 -4.46
C LYS A 90 -24.89 4.14 -2.93
N THR A 91 -23.73 4.10 -2.27
CA THR A 91 -23.64 3.97 -0.80
C THR A 91 -23.60 5.33 -0.12
N ALA A 92 -23.72 5.34 1.22
CA ALA A 92 -23.51 6.55 2.03
C ALA A 92 -22.04 6.76 2.46
N HIS A 93 -21.11 5.92 1.98
CA HIS A 93 -19.67 6.11 2.19
C HIS A 93 -19.21 7.44 1.57
N ARG A 94 -18.42 8.21 2.31
CA ARG A 94 -17.93 9.54 1.91
C ARG A 94 -16.58 9.47 1.19
N ALA A 95 -15.86 8.36 1.32
CA ALA A 95 -14.59 8.10 0.64
C ALA A 95 -14.64 6.78 -0.15
N ASN A 96 -13.53 6.48 -0.82
CA ASN A 96 -13.29 5.28 -1.62
C ASN A 96 -13.68 4.01 -0.84
N ILE A 97 -14.43 3.11 -1.46
CA ILE A 97 -14.70 1.78 -0.88
C ILE A 97 -13.42 0.96 -1.02
N PHE A 98 -12.95 0.34 0.07
CA PHE A 98 -11.71 -0.45 0.09
C PHE A 98 -11.93 -1.97 0.10
N SER A 99 -13.03 -2.44 0.71
CA SER A 99 -13.36 -3.85 0.71
C SER A 99 -14.87 -4.05 0.77
N ALA A 100 -15.37 -5.05 0.04
CA ALA A 100 -16.76 -5.47 0.09
C ALA A 100 -16.86 -6.99 -0.03
N LYS A 101 -17.80 -7.60 0.72
CA LYS A 101 -18.03 -9.05 0.75
C LYS A 101 -19.53 -9.35 0.84
N PHE A 102 -19.95 -10.46 0.24
CA PHE A 102 -21.24 -11.07 0.54
C PHE A 102 -21.25 -11.61 1.97
N MET A 103 -22.38 -11.47 2.67
CA MET A 103 -22.65 -12.18 3.92
C MET A 103 -23.03 -13.63 3.58
N PRO A 104 -22.30 -14.63 4.09
CA PRO A 104 -22.58 -16.03 3.79
C PRO A 104 -23.98 -16.43 4.29
N GLN A 105 -24.60 -17.39 3.61
CA GLN A 105 -25.95 -17.90 3.90
C GLN A 105 -27.08 -16.83 3.79
N SER A 106 -26.81 -15.64 3.27
CA SER A 106 -27.83 -14.59 3.03
C SER A 106 -28.61 -14.75 1.71
N ASN A 107 -28.30 -15.78 0.89
CA ASN A 107 -28.73 -15.90 -0.51
C ASN A 107 -28.39 -14.64 -1.32
N ASP A 108 -27.16 -14.14 -1.14
CA ASP A 108 -26.58 -12.96 -1.79
C ASP A 108 -27.30 -11.62 -1.53
N ARG A 109 -28.28 -11.60 -0.61
CA ARG A 109 -29.08 -10.41 -0.28
C ARG A 109 -28.40 -9.44 0.67
N THR A 110 -27.41 -9.87 1.44
CA THR A 110 -26.75 -8.99 2.43
C THR A 110 -25.29 -8.83 2.07
N ILE A 111 -24.86 -7.58 1.87
CA ILE A 111 -23.47 -7.23 1.57
C ILE A 111 -22.90 -6.34 2.66
N VAL A 112 -21.61 -6.53 2.97
CA VAL A 112 -20.85 -5.70 3.91
C VAL A 112 -19.75 -4.98 3.14
N SER A 113 -19.48 -3.73 3.48
CA SER A 113 -18.47 -2.89 2.84
C SER A 113 -17.81 -1.93 3.83
N CYS A 114 -16.56 -1.54 3.58
CA CYS A 114 -15.85 -0.50 4.34
C CYS A 114 -15.18 0.54 3.43
N SER A 115 -14.95 1.73 3.98
CA SER A 115 -14.44 2.90 3.26
C SER A 115 -13.26 3.58 3.96
N GLY A 116 -12.54 4.39 3.19
CA GLY A 116 -11.44 5.24 3.64
C GLY A 116 -11.80 6.27 4.70
N ASP A 117 -13.07 6.59 4.88
CA ASP A 117 -13.59 7.49 5.92
C ASP A 117 -13.74 6.81 7.30
N GLY A 118 -13.48 5.50 7.39
CA GLY A 118 -13.61 4.69 8.60
C GLY A 118 -14.99 4.02 8.76
N MET A 119 -15.96 4.36 7.92
CA MET A 119 -17.31 3.75 7.95
C MET A 119 -17.26 2.29 7.54
N VAL A 120 -18.05 1.48 8.26
CA VAL A 120 -18.43 0.13 7.86
C VAL A 120 -19.94 0.09 7.69
N MET A 121 -20.40 -0.52 6.60
CA MET A 121 -21.81 -0.53 6.21
C MET A 121 -22.24 -1.93 5.81
N CYS A 122 -23.35 -2.38 6.38
CA CYS A 122 -24.07 -3.58 5.98
C CYS A 122 -25.38 -3.14 5.31
N THR A 123 -25.57 -3.58 4.07
CA THR A 123 -26.69 -3.21 3.20
C THR A 123 -27.50 -4.46 2.88
N GLU A 124 -28.80 -4.42 3.13
CA GLU A 124 -29.73 -5.45 2.66
C GLU A 124 -30.34 -5.05 1.32
N LEU A 125 -30.27 -5.97 0.36
CA LEU A 125 -30.64 -5.80 -1.04
C LEU A 125 -32.06 -6.31 -1.26
N THR A 126 -32.98 -5.38 -1.46
CA THR A 126 -34.35 -5.68 -1.89
C THR A 126 -34.38 -6.05 -3.38
N SER A 127 -35.32 -6.91 -3.77
CA SER A 127 -35.42 -7.42 -5.15
C SER A 127 -35.68 -6.34 -6.22
N ASP A 128 -36.21 -5.18 -5.84
CA ASP A 128 -36.26 -4.00 -6.70
C ASP A 128 -34.88 -3.32 -6.77
N ALA A 129 -34.09 -3.71 -7.78
CA ALA A 129 -32.76 -3.15 -8.06
C ALA A 129 -32.76 -1.64 -8.43
N SER A 130 -33.95 -1.06 -8.62
CA SER A 130 -34.17 0.33 -9.06
C SER A 130 -34.33 1.34 -7.91
N GLN A 131 -34.59 0.88 -6.68
CA GLN A 131 -34.73 1.76 -5.52
C GLN A 131 -33.42 1.83 -4.74
N ILE A 132 -32.97 3.06 -4.47
CA ILE A 132 -31.94 3.32 -3.45
C ILE A 132 -32.43 2.69 -2.14
N PRO A 133 -31.61 1.90 -1.42
CA PRO A 133 -32.05 1.29 -0.17
C PRO A 133 -32.51 2.39 0.79
N LYS A 134 -33.79 2.34 1.19
CA LYS A 134 -34.37 3.27 2.15
C LYS A 134 -33.57 3.19 3.45
N ASN A 135 -33.38 4.34 4.09
CA ASN A 135 -32.41 4.52 5.18
C ASN A 135 -32.61 3.51 6.34
N ASP A 136 -33.84 3.04 6.54
CA ASP A 136 -34.23 2.06 7.56
C ASP A 136 -33.55 0.67 7.38
N ASN A 137 -33.15 0.31 6.16
CA ASN A 137 -32.47 -0.95 5.84
C ASN A 137 -30.92 -0.84 5.92
N LEU A 138 -30.38 0.31 6.33
CA LEU A 138 -28.96 0.65 6.18
C LEU A 138 -28.21 0.61 7.52
N LYS A 139 -27.56 -0.52 7.81
CA LYS A 139 -26.83 -0.74 9.07
C LYS A 139 -25.42 -0.16 8.98
N SER A 140 -25.19 1.00 9.60
CA SER A 140 -23.92 1.75 9.49
C SER A 140 -23.19 1.93 10.82
N PHE A 141 -21.86 1.81 10.77
CA PHE A 141 -20.97 1.74 11.93
C PHE A 141 -19.77 2.67 11.74
N ASN A 142 -19.77 3.78 12.46
CA ASN A 142 -18.62 4.68 12.62
C ASN A 142 -17.85 4.33 13.90
N CYS A 143 -17.26 3.12 13.94
CA CYS A 143 -16.58 2.62 15.13
C CYS A 143 -15.06 2.82 15.11
N HIS A 144 -14.43 2.77 13.93
CA HIS A 144 -12.98 2.95 13.82
C HIS A 144 -12.60 4.42 14.08
N ASN A 145 -11.52 4.64 14.83
CA ASN A 145 -11.20 5.97 15.35
C ASN A 145 -10.57 6.89 14.28
N ASN A 146 -11.41 7.66 13.57
CA ASN A 146 -11.00 8.73 12.65
C ASN A 146 -9.91 8.33 11.62
N GLY A 147 -9.97 7.09 11.15
CA GLY A 147 -8.98 6.51 10.23
C GLY A 147 -9.60 5.43 9.35
N THR A 148 -8.97 5.20 8.20
CA THR A 148 -9.40 4.26 7.17
C THR A 148 -9.65 2.84 7.70
N THR A 149 -10.76 2.24 7.26
CA THR A 149 -11.03 0.80 7.41
C THR A 149 -10.63 0.09 6.12
N TYR A 150 -9.71 -0.88 6.20
CA TYR A 150 -9.04 -1.48 5.05
C TYR A 150 -9.72 -2.75 4.51
N GLU A 151 -10.05 -3.73 5.36
CA GLU A 151 -10.70 -4.98 4.95
C GLU A 151 -11.90 -5.31 5.84
N VAL A 152 -12.95 -5.86 5.23
CA VAL A 152 -14.06 -6.55 5.91
C VAL A 152 -13.98 -8.03 5.61
N MET A 153 -14.23 -8.86 6.63
CA MET A 153 -14.10 -10.31 6.56
C MET A 153 -15.32 -10.98 7.21
N THR A 154 -16.03 -11.79 6.44
CA THR A 154 -17.11 -12.67 6.89
C THR A 154 -16.55 -14.06 7.21
N VAL A 155 -17.33 -14.88 7.94
CA VAL A 155 -16.95 -16.27 8.26
C VAL A 155 -18.01 -17.20 7.67
N PRO A 156 -17.67 -18.19 6.81
CA PRO A 156 -18.67 -18.96 6.04
C PRO A 156 -19.76 -19.67 6.87
N THR A 157 -19.46 -20.00 8.14
CA THR A 157 -20.39 -20.63 9.07
C THR A 157 -21.34 -19.65 9.78
N GLU A 158 -21.11 -18.33 9.68
CA GLU A 158 -21.74 -17.34 10.55
C GLU A 158 -22.48 -16.25 9.75
N ARG A 159 -23.80 -16.39 9.59
CA ARG A 159 -24.64 -15.55 8.71
C ARG A 159 -24.95 -14.12 9.18
N HIS A 160 -24.49 -13.74 10.38
CA HIS A 160 -24.88 -12.49 11.07
C HIS A 160 -23.70 -11.75 11.70
N THR A 161 -22.49 -12.32 11.64
CA THR A 161 -21.28 -11.75 12.23
C THR A 161 -20.22 -11.49 11.17
N PHE A 162 -19.54 -10.37 11.29
CA PHE A 162 -18.41 -10.01 10.43
C PHE A 162 -17.36 -9.23 11.23
N MET A 163 -16.14 -9.21 10.70
CA MET A 163 -15.02 -8.46 11.27
C MET A 163 -14.55 -7.37 10.31
N SER A 164 -14.01 -6.27 10.85
CA SER A 164 -13.32 -5.23 10.08
C SER A 164 -12.00 -4.84 10.73
N CYS A 165 -11.04 -4.35 9.93
CA CYS A 165 -9.77 -3.84 10.40
C CYS A 165 -9.44 -2.46 9.84
N GLY A 166 -8.65 -1.65 10.57
CA GLY A 166 -8.34 -0.29 10.15
C GLY A 166 -7.00 0.28 10.66
N GLU A 167 -6.76 1.53 10.27
CA GLU A 167 -5.57 2.32 10.65
C GLU A 167 -5.48 2.52 12.18
N ASP A 168 -6.60 2.47 12.91
CA ASP A 168 -6.65 2.51 14.38
C ASP A 168 -6.04 1.28 15.09
N GLY A 169 -5.55 0.29 14.32
CA GLY A 169 -4.88 -0.89 14.85
C GLY A 169 -5.82 -1.92 15.47
N THR A 170 -7.14 -1.76 15.31
CA THR A 170 -8.14 -2.69 15.83
C THR A 170 -8.61 -3.69 14.76
N VAL A 171 -8.93 -4.91 15.19
CA VAL A 171 -9.96 -5.75 14.55
C VAL A 171 -11.20 -5.69 15.42
N ARG A 172 -12.36 -5.42 14.81
CA ARG A 172 -13.65 -5.31 15.51
C ARG A 172 -14.62 -6.39 15.03
N LEU A 173 -15.45 -6.91 15.94
CA LEU A 173 -16.45 -7.94 15.67
C LEU A 173 -17.87 -7.35 15.77
N PHE A 174 -18.61 -7.38 14.67
CA PHE A 174 -19.98 -6.87 14.61
C PHE A 174 -20.96 -8.04 14.56
N ASP A 175 -21.98 -8.02 15.43
CA ASP A 175 -23.12 -8.93 15.39
C ASP A 175 -24.38 -8.16 15.01
N LEU A 176 -24.91 -8.46 13.82
CA LEU A 176 -26.08 -7.81 13.24
C LEU A 176 -27.40 -8.10 13.98
N ARG A 177 -27.38 -9.02 14.95
CA ARG A 177 -28.49 -9.32 15.88
C ARG A 177 -28.52 -8.39 17.08
N THR A 178 -27.35 -7.95 17.57
CA THR A 178 -27.24 -7.11 18.78
C THR A 178 -27.11 -5.63 18.45
N THR A 179 -26.44 -5.31 17.33
CA THR A 179 -26.10 -3.94 16.95
C THR A 179 -26.61 -3.66 15.53
N SER A 180 -27.55 -2.72 15.39
CA SER A 180 -28.03 -2.24 14.08
C SER A 180 -27.15 -1.14 13.51
N SER A 181 -26.66 -0.22 14.34
CA SER A 181 -25.81 0.90 13.94
C SER A 181 -24.97 1.39 15.12
N CYS A 182 -23.88 2.12 14.86
CA CYS A 182 -23.13 2.82 15.89
C CYS A 182 -22.49 4.10 15.34
N HIS A 183 -22.61 5.20 16.07
CA HIS A 183 -22.03 6.51 15.72
C HIS A 183 -21.26 7.16 16.88
N LYS A 184 -20.78 6.34 17.83
CA LYS A 184 -19.99 6.81 18.98
C LYS A 184 -18.61 7.28 18.52
N THR A 185 -18.27 8.55 18.71
CA THR A 185 -16.90 9.04 18.55
C THR A 185 -15.96 8.29 19.50
N CYS A 186 -14.75 7.97 19.03
CA CYS A 186 -13.76 7.18 19.78
C CYS A 186 -14.31 5.85 20.37
N CYS A 187 -15.21 5.16 19.64
CA CYS A 187 -15.85 3.93 20.08
C CYS A 187 -14.83 2.87 20.54
N LYS A 188 -14.97 2.37 21.77
CA LYS A 188 -14.14 1.28 22.34
C LYS A 188 -14.83 -0.09 22.28
N ASP A 189 -16.12 -0.11 21.94
CA ASP A 189 -16.92 -1.32 21.88
C ASP A 189 -16.42 -2.26 20.77
N ASN A 190 -16.73 -3.55 20.92
CA ASN A 190 -16.54 -4.60 19.92
C ASN A 190 -15.10 -4.84 19.42
N ILE A 191 -14.08 -4.29 20.08
CA ILE A 191 -12.67 -4.54 19.74
C ILE A 191 -12.30 -5.97 20.18
N LEU A 192 -11.87 -6.78 19.22
CA LEU A 192 -11.54 -8.21 19.37
C LEU A 192 -10.01 -8.45 19.36
N ILE A 193 -9.27 -7.64 18.60
CA ILE A 193 -7.80 -7.67 18.53
C ILE A 193 -7.29 -6.23 18.54
N PHE A 194 -6.24 -5.95 19.30
CA PHE A 194 -5.55 -4.67 19.31
C PHE A 194 -4.07 -4.85 18.96
N CYS A 195 -3.59 -4.14 17.95
CA CYS A 195 -2.19 -4.13 17.50
C CYS A 195 -1.57 -2.73 17.68
N PRO A 196 -0.24 -2.64 17.93
CA PRO A 196 0.46 -1.36 18.11
C PRO A 196 0.71 -0.60 16.79
N SER A 197 0.02 -0.98 15.71
CA SER A 197 0.17 -0.46 14.35
C SER A 197 -1.03 -0.87 13.51
N ALA A 198 -1.40 -0.01 12.57
CA ALA A 198 -2.48 -0.20 11.60
C ALA A 198 -2.55 -1.60 11.00
N ILE A 199 -3.75 -2.19 11.02
CA ILE A 199 -4.06 -3.51 10.46
C ILE A 199 -4.68 -3.31 9.09
N THR A 200 -4.14 -4.00 8.09
CA THR A 200 -4.32 -3.68 6.66
C THR A 200 -4.73 -4.87 5.80
N ALA A 201 -4.64 -6.10 6.33
CA ALA A 201 -5.14 -7.31 5.70
C ALA A 201 -5.55 -8.35 6.76
N MET A 202 -6.51 -9.22 6.41
CA MET A 202 -6.99 -10.33 7.23
C MET A 202 -7.23 -11.58 6.37
N SER A 203 -7.15 -12.76 7.01
CA SER A 203 -7.73 -13.99 6.49
C SER A 203 -8.18 -14.89 7.62
N VAL A 204 -9.33 -15.52 7.48
CA VAL A 204 -9.76 -16.67 8.30
C VAL A 204 -9.20 -17.96 7.68
N ALA A 205 -8.95 -18.97 8.52
CA ALA A 205 -8.54 -20.30 8.09
C ALA A 205 -9.74 -21.07 7.49
N PRO A 206 -9.68 -21.53 6.22
CA PRO A 206 -10.86 -21.85 5.40
C PRO A 206 -11.55 -23.21 5.67
N ILE A 207 -10.93 -24.12 6.43
CA ILE A 207 -11.51 -25.41 6.84
C ILE A 207 -12.00 -25.32 8.28
N SER A 208 -11.15 -24.84 9.19
CA SER A 208 -11.39 -24.88 10.62
C SER A 208 -12.19 -23.68 11.13
N ASN A 209 -12.18 -22.54 10.42
CA ASN A 209 -12.72 -21.24 10.85
C ASN A 209 -12.22 -20.76 12.24
N ASN A 210 -11.23 -21.43 12.81
CA ASN A 210 -10.74 -21.21 14.18
C ASN A 210 -9.58 -20.22 14.24
N TYR A 211 -8.73 -20.17 13.21
CA TYR A 211 -7.59 -19.25 13.19
C TYR A 211 -7.88 -18.02 12.31
N ILE A 212 -7.41 -16.86 12.77
CA ILE A 212 -7.39 -15.61 12.01
C ILE A 212 -5.94 -15.13 11.89
N ALA A 213 -5.49 -14.90 10.65
CA ALA A 213 -4.23 -14.24 10.34
C ALA A 213 -4.47 -12.74 10.10
N VAL A 214 -3.62 -11.92 10.70
CA VAL A 214 -3.75 -10.46 10.77
C VAL A 214 -2.46 -9.83 10.26
N GLY A 215 -2.56 -8.98 9.23
CA GLY A 215 -1.45 -8.28 8.60
C GLY A 215 -1.34 -6.85 9.10
N SER A 216 -0.18 -6.51 9.66
CA SER A 216 0.07 -5.20 10.26
C SER A 216 1.11 -4.38 9.50
N SER A 217 1.09 -3.08 9.71
CA SER A 217 2.01 -2.11 9.07
C SER A 217 3.45 -2.17 9.61
N ASP A 218 3.72 -2.95 10.67
CA ASP A 218 5.04 -3.12 11.30
C ASP A 218 5.84 -4.34 10.75
N SER A 219 5.49 -4.79 9.54
CA SER A 219 5.97 -6.01 8.86
C SER A 219 5.58 -7.35 9.46
N LEU A 220 4.90 -7.35 10.60
CA LEU A 220 4.52 -8.57 11.29
C LEU A 220 3.14 -9.08 10.86
N ILE A 221 3.09 -10.38 10.62
CA ILE A 221 1.85 -11.16 10.55
C ILE A 221 1.62 -11.78 11.93
N ARG A 222 0.38 -11.80 12.39
CA ARG A 222 -0.01 -12.35 13.69
C ARG A 222 -1.18 -13.32 13.51
N ILE A 223 -1.08 -14.52 14.05
CA ILE A 223 -2.15 -15.53 14.03
C ILE A 223 -2.76 -15.66 15.42
N TYR A 224 -4.09 -15.58 15.50
CA TYR A 224 -4.86 -15.71 16.73
C TYR A 224 -5.87 -16.87 16.62
N ASP A 225 -6.18 -17.53 17.73
CA ASP A 225 -7.27 -18.51 17.82
C ASP A 225 -8.56 -17.80 18.22
N ARG A 226 -9.54 -17.74 17.32
CA ARG A 226 -10.83 -17.08 17.51
C ARG A 226 -11.61 -17.64 18.70
N ARG A 227 -11.39 -18.89 19.09
CA ARG A 227 -12.03 -19.51 20.27
C ARG A 227 -11.48 -18.98 21.59
N TYR A 228 -10.34 -18.30 21.55
CA TYR A 228 -9.65 -17.68 22.69
C TYR A 228 -9.55 -16.14 22.55
N LEU A 229 -10.27 -15.55 21.59
CA LEU A 229 -10.47 -14.11 21.49
C LEU A 229 -11.71 -13.72 22.31
N SER A 230 -11.53 -12.84 23.28
CA SER A 230 -12.62 -12.13 23.97
C SER A 230 -12.74 -10.70 23.43
N LEU A 231 -13.89 -10.06 23.68
CA LEU A 231 -14.00 -8.61 23.50
C LEU A 231 -13.18 -7.91 24.60
N ILE A 232 -12.39 -6.92 24.21
CA ILE A 232 -11.47 -6.20 25.10
C ILE A 232 -12.25 -5.16 25.91
N ASP A 233 -12.34 -5.36 27.23
CA ASP A 233 -12.96 -4.40 28.14
C ASP A 233 -11.95 -3.33 28.60
N PHE A 234 -12.27 -2.07 28.30
CA PHE A 234 -11.48 -0.90 28.70
C PHE A 234 -11.90 -0.32 30.05
N SER A 235 -13.00 -0.77 30.65
CA SER A 235 -13.53 -0.28 31.93
C SER A 235 -12.78 -0.86 33.14
N VAL A 236 -12.34 -2.12 33.05
CA VAL A 236 -11.59 -2.81 34.12
C VAL A 236 -10.21 -2.17 34.30
N PRO A 237 -9.74 -1.87 35.53
CA PRO A 237 -8.35 -1.45 35.78
C PRO A 237 -7.35 -2.61 35.62
N GLY A 238 -6.17 -2.33 35.04
CA GLY A 238 -5.13 -3.33 34.76
C GLY A 238 -4.18 -2.86 33.64
N ASP A 239 -2.98 -3.44 33.55
CA ASP A 239 -2.00 -3.06 32.51
C ASP A 239 -2.53 -3.41 31.11
N GLN A 240 -2.15 -2.63 30.10
CA GLN A 240 -2.55 -2.82 28.71
C GLN A 240 -2.06 -4.15 28.14
N THR A 241 -0.96 -4.73 28.62
CA THR A 241 -0.42 -5.98 28.07
C THR A 241 -1.31 -7.20 28.32
N ASP A 242 -2.08 -7.20 29.40
CA ASP A 242 -2.76 -8.39 29.92
C ASP A 242 -4.26 -8.42 29.53
N ARG A 243 -4.75 -7.34 28.91
CA ARG A 243 -6.14 -7.20 28.42
C ARG A 243 -6.40 -7.81 27.04
N HIS A 244 -5.36 -8.03 26.25
CA HIS A 244 -5.47 -8.44 24.84
C HIS A 244 -4.94 -9.87 24.68
N THR A 245 -5.71 -10.75 24.04
CA THR A 245 -5.25 -12.11 23.72
C THR A 245 -3.93 -12.07 22.94
N ALA A 246 -2.92 -12.79 23.41
CA ALA A 246 -1.65 -12.90 22.70
C ALA A 246 -1.79 -13.74 21.43
N PRO A 247 -1.10 -13.39 20.32
CA PRO A 247 -1.12 -14.22 19.11
C PRO A 247 -0.39 -15.55 19.36
N VAL A 248 -0.95 -16.63 18.79
CA VAL A 248 -0.45 -18.01 18.88
C VAL A 248 0.86 -18.18 18.11
N LYS A 249 0.99 -17.51 16.96
CA LYS A 249 2.22 -17.42 16.17
C LYS A 249 2.36 -16.02 15.57
N ALA A 250 3.60 -15.59 15.30
CA ALA A 250 3.89 -14.39 14.55
C ALA A 250 5.02 -14.64 13.53
N TYR A 251 4.96 -13.96 12.39
CA TYR A 251 5.91 -14.14 11.28
C TYR A 251 6.38 -12.78 10.75
N SER A 252 7.61 -12.73 10.23
CA SER A 252 8.23 -11.53 9.63
C SER A 252 9.01 -11.94 8.39
N ILE A 253 9.19 -11.01 7.46
CA ILE A 253 10.29 -11.09 6.47
C ILE A 253 11.61 -10.58 7.08
N PRO A 254 12.78 -10.97 6.54
CA PRO A 254 14.05 -10.34 6.85
C PRO A 254 14.03 -8.89 6.36
N SER A 255 14.10 -7.91 7.27
CA SER A 255 14.16 -6.48 6.93
C SER A 255 15.36 -5.80 7.61
N PRO A 256 16.12 -4.93 6.92
CA PRO A 256 17.11 -4.08 7.57
C PRO A 256 16.43 -3.18 8.63
N VAL A 257 17.06 -3.05 9.79
CA VAL A 257 16.48 -2.51 11.04
C VAL A 257 15.78 -1.14 10.90
N LYS A 258 16.19 -0.34 9.91
CA LYS A 258 15.66 1.01 9.62
C LYS A 258 14.37 1.03 8.75
N ARG A 259 13.85 -0.12 8.28
CA ARG A 259 12.70 -0.19 7.34
C ARG A 259 11.58 -1.14 7.80
N THR A 260 10.34 -0.68 7.61
CA THR A 260 9.11 -1.46 7.74
C THR A 260 8.36 -1.46 6.41
N TYR A 261 7.89 -2.64 6.03
CA TYR A 261 7.04 -2.90 4.87
C TYR A 261 5.64 -3.28 5.40
N ARG A 262 4.59 -2.61 4.92
CA ARG A 262 3.19 -2.88 5.31
C ARG A 262 2.68 -4.12 4.59
N VAL A 263 1.91 -4.96 5.27
CA VAL A 263 1.21 -6.07 4.62
C VAL A 263 0.03 -5.52 3.80
N THR A 264 -0.18 -6.01 2.58
CA THR A 264 -1.21 -5.53 1.64
C THR A 264 -2.21 -6.60 1.21
N SER A 265 -1.90 -7.87 1.45
CA SER A 265 -2.82 -9.01 1.33
C SER A 265 -2.31 -10.18 2.16
N ILE A 266 -3.24 -10.94 2.74
CA ILE A 266 -3.01 -12.25 3.36
C ILE A 266 -4.09 -13.20 2.86
N LYS A 267 -3.72 -14.41 2.46
CA LYS A 267 -4.66 -15.54 2.30
C LYS A 267 -4.04 -16.85 2.81
N TYR A 268 -4.83 -17.65 3.52
CA TYR A 268 -4.48 -19.04 3.85
C TYR A 268 -4.54 -19.91 2.60
N SER A 269 -3.72 -20.97 2.55
CA SER A 269 -3.89 -22.05 1.59
C SER A 269 -5.16 -22.85 1.90
N SER A 270 -5.71 -23.54 0.88
CA SER A 270 -6.95 -24.31 1.02
C SER A 270 -6.84 -25.54 1.94
N ASP A 271 -5.64 -25.86 2.40
CA ASP A 271 -5.28 -26.94 3.32
C ASP A 271 -4.80 -26.43 4.71
N GLU A 272 -4.86 -25.11 4.94
CA GLU A 272 -4.43 -24.42 6.18
C GLU A 272 -2.93 -24.57 6.56
N THR A 273 -2.11 -25.26 5.75
CA THR A 273 -0.69 -25.49 6.04
C THR A 273 0.21 -24.30 5.74
N GLU A 274 -0.24 -23.38 4.88
CA GLU A 274 0.57 -22.27 4.38
C GLU A 274 -0.19 -20.94 4.37
N LEU A 275 0.57 -19.85 4.38
CA LEU A 275 0.05 -18.48 4.33
C LEU A 275 0.78 -17.68 3.25
N LEU A 276 0.03 -17.21 2.24
CA LEU A 276 0.52 -16.32 1.20
C LEU A 276 0.33 -14.87 1.66
N VAL A 277 1.39 -14.06 1.56
CA VAL A 277 1.41 -12.67 2.02
C VAL A 277 2.09 -11.75 0.99
N SER A 278 1.47 -10.60 0.72
CA SER A 278 2.02 -9.55 -0.15
C SER A 278 2.44 -8.33 0.67
N TYR A 279 3.65 -7.80 0.43
CA TYR A 279 4.21 -6.66 1.16
C TYR A 279 4.37 -5.42 0.28
N SER A 280 4.07 -4.23 0.83
CA SER A 280 4.28 -2.95 0.16
C SER A 280 5.78 -2.63 0.04
N SER A 281 6.22 -2.25 -1.15
CA SER A 281 7.61 -1.94 -1.51
C SER A 281 8.59 -3.11 -1.31
N ASP A 282 8.07 -4.34 -1.34
CA ASP A 282 8.82 -5.59 -1.29
C ASP A 282 8.05 -6.67 -2.08
N TYR A 283 8.43 -7.94 -1.91
CA TYR A 283 7.92 -9.06 -2.70
C TYR A 283 6.78 -9.86 -2.01
N LEU A 284 6.31 -10.92 -2.69
CA LEU A 284 5.38 -11.88 -2.12
C LEU A 284 6.13 -13.00 -1.41
N TYR A 285 5.57 -13.51 -0.32
CA TYR A 285 6.17 -14.56 0.49
C TYR A 285 5.14 -15.63 0.84
N LEU A 286 5.59 -16.89 0.78
CA LEU A 286 4.83 -18.06 1.23
C LEU A 286 5.44 -18.55 2.54
N PHE A 287 4.64 -18.57 3.61
CA PHE A 287 5.04 -19.03 4.92
C PHE A 287 4.47 -20.42 5.23
N ASP A 288 5.29 -21.29 5.79
CA ASP A 288 4.91 -22.60 6.31
C ASP A 288 4.40 -22.46 7.75
N LEU A 289 3.13 -22.82 7.97
CA LEU A 289 2.46 -22.70 9.27
C LEU A 289 2.70 -23.89 10.19
N SER A 290 3.33 -24.97 9.72
CA SER A 290 3.81 -26.04 10.61
C SER A 290 4.96 -25.53 11.49
N GLN A 291 5.87 -24.74 10.91
CA GLN A 291 7.06 -24.22 11.58
C GLN A 291 6.71 -23.25 12.73
N PRO A 292 7.56 -23.16 13.78
CA PRO A 292 7.42 -22.15 14.81
C PRO A 292 7.63 -20.74 14.24
N GLY A 293 6.85 -19.78 14.73
CA GLY A 293 7.02 -18.36 14.41
C GLY A 293 8.06 -17.68 15.32
N ILE A 294 8.21 -16.36 15.17
CA ILE A 294 9.04 -15.51 16.02
C ILE A 294 8.34 -15.25 17.36
N ASP A 295 9.07 -15.33 18.48
CA ASP A 295 8.62 -14.75 19.75
C ASP A 295 8.66 -13.21 19.71
N LEU A 296 7.48 -12.61 19.87
CA LEU A 296 7.31 -11.15 19.89
C LEU A 296 7.97 -10.46 21.09
N LYS A 297 8.24 -11.16 22.21
CA LYS A 297 8.95 -10.56 23.36
C LYS A 297 10.42 -10.36 23.02
N THR A 298 11.09 -11.41 22.56
CA THR A 298 12.49 -11.41 22.11
C THR A 298 12.70 -10.45 20.94
N PHE A 299 11.85 -10.50 19.91
CA PHE A 299 11.97 -9.64 18.72
C PHE A 299 11.83 -8.14 19.03
N LYS A 300 10.95 -7.76 19.97
CA LYS A 300 10.84 -6.37 20.45
C LYS A 300 12.12 -5.93 21.17
N ASN A 301 12.75 -6.83 21.94
CA ASN A 301 13.99 -6.54 22.65
C ASN A 301 15.18 -6.46 21.68
N GLU A 302 15.27 -7.33 20.67
CA GLU A 302 16.25 -7.20 19.58
C GLU A 302 16.13 -5.88 18.83
N LYS A 303 14.92 -5.48 18.41
CA LYS A 303 14.72 -4.17 17.74
C LYS A 303 15.12 -3.00 18.66
N LYS A 304 14.91 -3.09 19.97
CA LYS A 304 15.41 -2.10 20.95
C LYS A 304 16.94 -2.10 21.07
N MET A 305 17.59 -3.27 21.14
CA MET A 305 19.05 -3.40 21.21
C MET A 305 19.72 -2.87 19.94
N LYS A 306 19.27 -3.32 18.76
CA LYS A 306 19.79 -2.89 17.45
C LYS A 306 19.55 -1.40 17.18
N LYS A 307 18.49 -0.80 17.76
CA LYS A 307 18.27 0.65 17.75
C LYS A 307 19.21 1.44 18.69
N LYS A 308 19.77 0.81 19.74
CA LYS A 308 20.80 1.43 20.60
C LYS A 308 22.20 1.33 19.98
N SER A 309 22.56 0.20 19.36
CA SER A 309 23.88 0.04 18.72
C SER A 309 24.09 1.00 17.54
N ASN A 310 23.07 1.20 16.71
CA ASN A 310 23.17 1.97 15.48
C ASN A 310 23.03 3.50 15.68
N LEU A 311 23.25 4.01 16.90
CA LEU A 311 23.35 5.45 17.20
C LEU A 311 24.67 6.08 16.69
N LEU A 312 25.64 5.26 16.31
CA LEU A 312 26.93 5.66 15.72
C LEU A 312 26.95 5.60 14.18
N GLU A 313 25.82 5.24 13.54
CA GLU A 313 25.73 5.04 12.10
C GLU A 313 25.24 6.31 11.39
N SER A 314 25.62 6.49 10.11
CA SER A 314 25.31 7.67 9.31
C SER A 314 23.80 8.00 9.24
N PRO A 315 23.43 9.30 9.13
CA PRO A 315 22.03 9.72 9.11
C PRO A 315 21.28 9.06 7.95
N PRO A 316 20.01 8.65 8.14
CA PRO A 316 19.27 7.91 7.14
C PRO A 316 19.15 8.69 5.82
N PRO A 317 19.19 7.99 4.66
CA PRO A 317 19.13 8.63 3.35
C PRO A 317 17.87 9.50 3.22
N VAL A 318 18.01 10.60 2.49
CA VAL A 318 16.92 11.56 2.29
C VAL A 318 15.87 10.91 1.40
N ARG A 319 14.75 10.48 2.01
CA ARG A 319 13.60 10.00 1.25
C ARG A 319 13.10 11.12 0.33
N LYS A 320 13.01 10.84 -0.97
CA LYS A 320 12.49 11.77 -1.99
C LYS A 320 11.00 11.99 -1.73
N VAL A 321 10.47 13.18 -2.00
CA VAL A 321 9.07 13.50 -1.71
C VAL A 321 8.30 13.80 -3.00
N ARG A 322 7.42 12.87 -3.39
CA ARG A 322 6.55 12.99 -4.56
C ARG A 322 5.20 13.61 -4.18
N LEU A 323 4.77 14.61 -4.94
CA LEU A 323 3.41 15.15 -4.91
C LEU A 323 2.36 14.14 -5.44
N ARG A 324 1.18 14.13 -4.79
CA ARG A 324 -0.05 13.46 -5.24
C ARG A 324 -1.16 14.48 -5.42
N GLY A 325 -1.82 14.50 -6.57
CA GLY A 325 -3.00 15.34 -6.86
C GLY A 325 -4.26 14.88 -6.12
N ASP A 326 -4.27 15.01 -4.80
CA ASP A 326 -5.25 14.38 -3.88
C ASP A 326 -5.31 12.85 -4.01
N TRP A 327 -6.38 12.21 -3.51
CA TRP A 327 -6.52 10.74 -3.46
C TRP A 327 -7.15 10.16 -4.75
N SER A 328 -7.56 11.02 -5.70
CA SER A 328 -7.96 10.62 -7.06
C SER A 328 -6.77 10.42 -8.02
N ASP A 329 -5.56 10.84 -7.63
CA ASP A 329 -4.27 10.65 -8.34
C ASP A 329 -3.75 9.19 -8.30
N THR A 330 -4.69 8.24 -8.42
CA THR A 330 -4.51 6.84 -8.81
C THR A 330 -5.21 6.51 -10.11
N GLY A 331 -6.16 7.31 -10.62
CA GLY A 331 -6.82 7.05 -11.91
C GLY A 331 -5.83 6.94 -13.10
N PRO A 332 -6.25 6.39 -14.24
CA PRO A 332 -5.39 6.13 -15.40
C PRO A 332 -4.58 7.35 -15.88
N ASP A 333 -5.13 8.56 -15.73
CA ASP A 333 -4.53 9.83 -16.14
C ASP A 333 -3.37 10.30 -15.22
N ALA A 334 -3.14 9.68 -14.05
CA ALA A 334 -2.23 10.11 -12.98
C ALA A 334 -0.71 9.92 -13.29
N ARG A 335 -0.29 10.08 -14.54
CA ARG A 335 1.07 9.76 -15.01
C ARG A 335 2.11 10.86 -14.73
N PRO A 336 3.35 10.49 -14.32
CA PRO A 336 4.53 11.32 -14.60
C PRO A 336 4.95 11.15 -16.07
N GLU A 337 5.50 12.20 -16.69
CA GLU A 337 5.79 12.22 -18.14
C GLU A 337 6.83 11.19 -18.64
N ARG A 338 7.66 10.62 -17.75
CA ARG A 338 8.70 9.64 -18.14
C ARG A 338 8.17 8.30 -18.66
N ASP A 339 6.91 7.97 -18.43
CA ASP A 339 6.30 6.70 -18.88
C ASP A 339 5.69 6.80 -20.31
N ALA A 340 5.93 7.89 -21.05
CA ALA A 340 5.17 8.28 -22.24
C ALA A 340 5.63 7.73 -23.60
N ASN A 341 6.50 6.70 -23.65
CA ASN A 341 7.00 6.11 -24.92
C ASN A 341 6.00 5.14 -25.60
N GLY A 342 4.69 5.37 -25.46
CA GLY A 342 3.62 4.65 -26.16
C GLY A 342 2.79 5.62 -27.00
N ARG A 343 2.22 5.16 -28.13
CA ARG A 343 1.37 5.99 -29.00
C ARG A 343 0.20 6.58 -28.21
N VAL A 344 0.07 7.90 -28.25
CA VAL A 344 -1.08 8.63 -27.70
C VAL A 344 -2.15 8.76 -28.78
N GLU A 345 -3.35 8.24 -28.52
CA GLU A 345 -4.53 8.55 -29.33
C GLU A 345 -5.09 9.94 -28.96
N ILE A 346 -5.56 10.67 -29.96
CA ILE A 346 -5.96 12.07 -29.83
C ILE A 346 -7.39 12.14 -29.29
N GLY A 347 -7.56 12.47 -28.00
CA GLY A 347 -8.90 12.50 -27.39
C GLY A 347 -9.10 13.38 -26.16
N GLN A 348 -8.18 13.39 -25.19
CA GLN A 348 -8.39 14.10 -23.92
C GLN A 348 -7.16 14.90 -23.50
N VAL A 349 -7.36 16.21 -23.27
CA VAL A 349 -6.30 17.15 -22.86
C VAL A 349 -6.77 17.96 -21.66
N ARG A 350 -6.20 17.68 -20.48
CA ARG A 350 -6.00 18.71 -19.44
C ARG A 350 -4.62 19.36 -19.62
N PRO A 351 -4.40 20.61 -19.17
CA PRO A 351 -3.16 21.32 -19.48
C PRO A 351 -1.90 20.70 -18.84
N GLN A 352 -0.90 20.40 -19.67
CA GLN A 352 0.37 19.77 -19.26
C GLN A 352 1.15 20.57 -18.20
N LEU A 353 0.89 21.88 -18.05
CA LEU A 353 1.52 22.77 -17.05
C LEU A 353 1.50 22.20 -15.63
N GLN A 354 0.40 21.53 -15.24
CA GLN A 354 0.20 21.11 -13.85
C GLN A 354 1.21 20.01 -13.44
N GLY A 355 1.49 19.05 -14.32
CA GLY A 355 2.46 17.99 -14.05
C GLY A 355 3.90 18.51 -13.92
N VAL A 356 4.32 19.38 -14.86
CA VAL A 356 5.66 20.00 -14.86
C VAL A 356 5.87 20.86 -13.62
N MET A 357 4.86 21.62 -13.19
CA MET A 357 4.94 22.45 -11.98
C MET A 357 5.10 21.60 -10.72
N MET A 358 4.33 20.51 -10.60
CA MET A 358 4.41 19.57 -9.48
C MET A 358 5.76 18.83 -9.45
N HIS A 359 6.31 18.41 -10.60
CA HIS A 359 7.64 17.81 -10.66
C HIS A 359 8.73 18.78 -10.19
N ARG A 360 8.67 20.06 -10.60
CA ARG A 360 9.61 21.10 -10.15
C ARG A 360 9.50 21.36 -8.65
N MET A 361 8.28 21.41 -8.09
CA MET A 361 8.08 21.52 -6.63
C MET A 361 8.67 20.31 -5.88
N THR A 362 8.45 19.08 -6.37
CA THR A 362 9.03 17.85 -5.81
C THR A 362 10.56 17.86 -5.83
N GLU A 363 11.19 18.36 -6.90
CA GLU A 363 12.65 18.52 -6.97
C GLU A 363 13.16 19.56 -5.96
N ILE A 364 12.56 20.76 -5.96
CA ILE A 364 12.95 21.87 -5.09
C ILE A 364 12.83 21.46 -3.62
N LEU A 365 11.76 20.77 -3.22
CA LEU A 365 11.60 20.27 -1.86
C LEU A 365 12.52 19.10 -1.54
N SER A 366 12.79 18.18 -2.46
CA SER A 366 13.74 17.09 -2.22
C SER A 366 15.17 17.64 -2.01
N ARG A 367 15.55 18.71 -2.72
CA ARG A 367 16.79 19.46 -2.48
C ARG A 367 16.75 20.23 -1.15
N MET A 368 15.63 20.87 -0.82
CA MET A 368 15.45 21.63 0.44
C MET A 368 15.48 20.74 1.70
N LEU A 369 14.92 19.53 1.63
CA LEU A 369 14.90 18.55 2.73
C LEU A 369 16.22 17.77 2.85
N ALA A 370 17.09 17.85 1.85
CA ALA A 370 18.46 17.33 1.90
C ALA A 370 19.43 18.32 2.59
N ASP A 371 19.15 19.62 2.57
CA ASP A 371 19.96 20.64 3.23
C ASP A 371 20.02 20.44 4.77
N PRO A 372 21.22 20.25 5.36
CA PRO A 372 21.39 20.13 6.81
C PRO A 372 20.89 21.36 7.60
N ARG A 373 20.97 22.57 7.04
CA ARG A 373 20.54 23.81 7.73
C ARG A 373 19.02 23.86 7.88
N THR A 374 18.29 23.51 6.84
CA THR A 374 16.82 23.38 6.87
C THR A 374 16.39 22.28 7.85
N ARG A 375 17.10 21.14 7.91
CA ARG A 375 16.83 20.06 8.88
C ARG A 375 17.01 20.52 10.34
N LEU A 376 18.09 21.23 10.66
CA LEU A 376 18.32 21.76 12.00
C LEU A 376 17.20 22.70 12.45
N GLY A 377 16.74 23.60 11.58
CA GLY A 377 15.67 24.55 11.89
C GLY A 377 14.27 23.96 12.07
N LEU A 378 14.04 22.69 11.71
CA LEU A 378 12.78 21.98 11.92
C LEU A 378 12.76 21.20 13.24
N ASN A 379 13.90 20.64 13.66
CA ASN A 379 14.00 19.86 14.91
C ASN A 379 13.92 20.71 16.18
N THR A 380 14.30 22.00 16.13
CA THR A 380 14.40 22.88 17.32
C THR A 380 13.07 23.39 17.87
N HIS A 381 11.94 23.05 17.26
CA HIS A 381 10.60 23.49 17.71
C HIS A 381 9.69 22.34 18.16
N ALA A 382 10.17 21.10 18.19
CA ALA A 382 9.36 19.92 18.51
C ALA A 382 9.19 19.67 20.03
N SER A 383 9.10 20.74 20.85
CA SER A 383 9.19 20.65 22.31
C SER A 383 8.29 21.62 23.09
N ASP A 384 7.04 21.80 22.67
CA ASP A 384 5.90 21.84 23.61
C ASP A 384 4.54 21.73 22.87
N PRO A 385 3.67 20.75 23.17
CA PRO A 385 2.44 20.51 22.40
C PRO A 385 1.24 21.38 22.85
N ALA A 386 1.43 22.34 23.75
CA ALA A 386 0.34 22.95 24.53
C ALA A 386 -0.19 24.30 24.02
N GLN A 387 0.43 24.92 23.00
CA GLN A 387 0.06 26.28 22.54
C GLN A 387 -0.34 26.41 21.06
N ASP A 388 -0.05 25.41 20.21
CA ASP A 388 -0.23 25.53 18.75
C ASP A 388 -1.70 25.57 18.26
N SER A 389 -2.67 25.18 19.09
CA SER A 389 -4.08 25.10 18.68
C SER A 389 -4.66 26.44 18.23
N THR A 390 -4.29 27.55 18.88
CA THR A 390 -4.83 28.88 18.59
C THR A 390 -4.25 29.52 17.33
N LEU A 391 -3.16 28.98 16.76
CA LEU A 391 -2.54 29.51 15.55
C LEU A 391 -3.21 29.00 14.26
N PHE A 392 -3.86 27.83 14.30
CA PHE A 392 -4.52 27.25 13.12
C PHE A 392 -5.86 27.92 12.79
N ASP A 393 -6.67 28.27 13.81
CA ASP A 393 -8.00 28.87 13.58
C ASP A 393 -7.91 30.29 13.01
N ASN A 394 -6.99 31.12 13.53
CA ASN A 394 -6.79 32.49 13.05
C ASN A 394 -6.34 32.53 11.57
N ALA A 395 -5.45 31.60 11.17
CA ALA A 395 -4.96 31.52 9.79
C ALA A 395 -6.01 31.01 8.78
N ALA A 396 -7.08 30.36 9.24
CA ALA A 396 -8.21 29.99 8.39
C ALA A 396 -9.10 31.22 8.09
N GLN A 397 -9.36 32.05 9.09
CA GLN A 397 -10.23 33.23 8.98
C GLN A 397 -9.65 34.33 8.06
N GLU A 398 -8.32 34.52 8.04
CA GLU A 398 -7.67 35.42 7.06
C GLU A 398 -7.78 34.93 5.60
N LEU A 399 -8.05 33.64 5.35
CA LEU A 399 -8.13 33.11 3.98
C LEU A 399 -9.55 33.21 3.38
N GLU A 400 -10.58 33.18 4.22
CA GLU A 400 -11.98 33.37 3.80
C GLU A 400 -12.30 34.84 3.46
N SER A 401 -11.62 35.81 4.09
CA SER A 401 -11.77 37.24 3.76
C SER A 401 -11.11 37.58 2.41
N LEU A 402 -9.93 37.01 2.13
CA LEU A 402 -9.18 37.23 0.88
C LEU A 402 -9.82 36.60 -0.37
N THR A 403 -10.86 35.77 -0.23
CA THR A 403 -11.51 35.06 -1.35
C THR A 403 -12.82 35.71 -1.83
N GLN A 404 -13.28 36.81 -1.22
CA GLN A 404 -14.51 37.51 -1.64
C GLN A 404 -14.29 38.79 -2.46
N THR A 405 -13.05 39.25 -2.65
CA THR A 405 -12.74 40.49 -3.38
C THR A 405 -11.75 40.27 -4.53
N ASN A 406 -12.26 39.95 -5.72
CA ASN A 406 -11.85 40.54 -7.00
C ASN A 406 -12.61 39.90 -8.18
N SER A 407 -13.49 40.67 -8.81
CA SER A 407 -14.10 40.36 -10.10
C SER A 407 -14.05 41.62 -11.00
N SER A 408 -13.98 41.39 -12.32
CA SER A 408 -13.80 42.39 -13.41
C SER A 408 -12.39 43.01 -13.55
N GLY A 409 -11.99 43.26 -14.82
CA GLY A 409 -10.79 44.05 -15.17
C GLY A 409 -9.77 43.38 -16.11
N GLU A 410 -10.04 43.30 -17.42
CA GLU A 410 -8.96 43.23 -18.44
C GLU A 410 -8.43 44.64 -18.73
N PRO A 411 -7.18 44.79 -19.21
CA PRO A 411 -7.02 45.26 -20.59
C PRO A 411 -5.81 44.68 -21.38
N GLN A 412 -5.84 44.93 -22.70
CA GLN A 412 -4.83 44.58 -23.72
C GLN A 412 -3.64 45.60 -23.80
N PRO A 413 -2.55 45.30 -24.55
CA PRO A 413 -1.22 45.93 -24.36
C PRO A 413 -0.87 47.06 -25.35
N SER A 414 0.23 47.79 -25.04
CA SER A 414 0.86 48.77 -25.96
C SER A 414 2.39 48.80 -25.86
N THR A 415 3.07 49.13 -26.97
CA THR A 415 4.53 49.04 -27.19
C THR A 415 5.29 50.37 -27.07
N SER A 416 6.60 50.37 -26.77
CA SER A 416 7.64 51.00 -27.65
C SER A 416 9.10 50.93 -27.14
N THR A 417 10.02 50.86 -28.12
CA THR A 417 11.47 51.25 -28.22
C THR A 417 12.21 51.88 -27.02
N GLY A 418 13.55 51.73 -26.84
CA GLY A 418 14.66 51.18 -27.64
C GLY A 418 15.97 51.14 -26.79
N ARG A 419 17.22 51.03 -27.26
CA ARG A 419 17.86 50.98 -28.62
C ARG A 419 19.22 50.23 -28.51
N THR A 420 19.97 50.07 -29.61
CA THR A 420 21.11 49.11 -29.77
C THR A 420 22.53 49.67 -29.57
N HIS A 421 23.51 48.75 -29.37
CA HIS A 421 24.85 48.59 -30.02
C HIS A 421 25.87 48.02 -29.00
N LYS A 422 26.62 46.91 -29.16
CA LYS A 422 27.24 46.16 -30.28
C LYS A 422 28.69 46.59 -30.61
N SER A 423 29.69 45.87 -30.08
CA SER A 423 31.05 45.77 -30.66
C SER A 423 31.84 44.54 -30.13
N THR A 424 32.60 43.92 -31.04
CA THR A 424 33.73 42.98 -30.80
C THR A 424 34.89 43.43 -31.69
N PRO A 425 36.16 43.13 -31.36
CA PRO A 425 36.89 42.14 -32.17
C PRO A 425 37.84 41.25 -31.33
N SER A 426 38.96 40.78 -31.88
CA SER A 426 39.60 39.50 -31.52
C SER A 426 41.14 39.50 -31.39
N SER A 427 41.65 38.43 -30.74
CA SER A 427 42.86 37.64 -31.07
C SER A 427 44.28 38.27 -31.11
N SER A 428 45.20 37.76 -30.27
CA SER A 428 46.54 37.24 -30.67
C SER A 428 47.28 36.50 -29.53
N ASN A 429 48.23 35.61 -29.88
CA ASN A 429 48.97 34.67 -29.00
C ASN A 429 50.17 35.28 -28.25
N GLN A 430 50.68 34.63 -27.17
CA GLN A 430 52.00 33.93 -27.12
C GLN A 430 52.35 33.31 -25.73
N ILE A 431 53.45 32.53 -25.66
CA ILE A 431 53.97 31.73 -24.51
C ILE A 431 55.47 32.08 -24.27
N PRO A 432 56.06 31.85 -23.08
CA PRO A 432 56.93 30.66 -22.80
C PRO A 432 56.69 30.04 -21.38
N GLU A 433 57.10 28.83 -20.95
CA GLU A 433 58.34 27.98 -21.10
C GLU A 433 59.56 28.55 -20.32
N GLU A 434 60.49 27.78 -19.71
CA GLU A 434 60.62 26.31 -19.46
C GLU A 434 60.07 25.84 -18.05
N ASP A 435 60.67 25.12 -17.07
CA ASP A 435 62.05 24.61 -16.73
C ASP A 435 62.03 23.40 -15.71
N VAL A 436 63.19 22.94 -15.16
CA VAL A 436 63.51 21.69 -14.38
C VAL A 436 63.40 21.77 -12.81
N SER A 437 63.65 20.76 -11.92
CA SER A 437 64.45 19.49 -11.98
C SER A 437 64.08 18.34 -10.98
N SER A 438 64.81 17.21 -11.17
CA SER A 438 64.90 15.87 -10.50
C SER A 438 65.00 15.80 -8.95
N CYS A 439 64.89 14.66 -8.24
CA CYS A 439 65.46 13.31 -8.50
C CYS A 439 64.85 12.10 -7.70
N ASP A 440 65.31 10.87 -8.04
CA ASP A 440 64.85 9.56 -7.54
C ASP A 440 65.46 9.08 -6.19
N SER A 441 64.86 8.04 -5.60
CA SER A 441 65.54 6.77 -5.21
C SER A 441 64.53 5.69 -4.74
N ASP A 442 64.66 4.46 -5.26
CA ASP A 442 63.99 3.23 -4.77
C ASP A 442 64.80 2.55 -3.65
N ASP A 443 64.18 1.61 -2.91
CA ASP A 443 64.84 0.37 -2.47
C ASP A 443 63.85 -0.68 -1.87
N GLU A 444 63.96 -1.94 -2.28
CA GLU A 444 63.43 -3.13 -1.59
C GLU A 444 64.60 -4.03 -1.17
N ILE A 445 64.50 -4.78 -0.05
CA ILE A 445 65.04 -6.16 0.12
C ILE A 445 64.59 -6.78 1.47
N THR A 446 64.85 -8.09 1.65
CA THR A 446 64.04 -9.01 2.50
C THR A 446 64.77 -9.65 3.71
N SER A 447 63.98 -10.16 4.67
CA SER A 447 64.04 -11.53 5.25
C SER A 447 64.25 -11.76 6.79
N ASN A 448 63.52 -12.79 7.28
CA ASN A 448 63.81 -13.78 8.34
C ASN A 448 63.87 -13.49 9.88
N GLN A 449 62.82 -14.00 10.57
CA GLN A 449 62.81 -14.92 11.75
C GLN A 449 63.64 -14.67 13.04
N HIS A 450 62.97 -14.66 14.23
CA HIS A 450 63.09 -15.70 15.31
C HIS A 450 62.34 -15.38 16.64
N GLY A 451 61.59 -16.36 17.19
CA GLY A 451 61.21 -16.53 18.63
C GLY A 451 60.24 -15.52 19.30
N ASN A 452 59.47 -15.85 20.36
CA ASN A 452 59.21 -17.13 21.05
C ASN A 452 57.81 -17.13 21.74
N ASP A 453 57.37 -18.33 22.14
CA ASP A 453 56.11 -18.75 22.81
C ASP A 453 55.23 -17.75 23.60
N SER A 454 53.90 -17.86 23.42
CA SER A 454 53.06 -18.66 24.34
C SER A 454 51.56 -18.74 23.91
N PHE A 455 50.75 -19.48 24.67
CA PHE A 455 49.28 -19.57 24.57
C PHE A 455 48.62 -20.18 23.31
N LYS A 456 49.11 -21.37 22.88
CA LYS A 456 48.22 -22.37 22.23
C LYS A 456 47.52 -23.24 23.28
N VAL A 457 46.25 -22.95 23.58
CA VAL A 457 45.37 -23.86 24.35
C VAL A 457 44.22 -24.35 23.48
N LYS A 458 44.39 -25.58 22.98
CA LYS A 458 43.40 -26.54 22.47
C LYS A 458 41.99 -25.98 22.17
N LEU A 459 41.75 -25.62 20.90
CA LEU A 459 40.38 -25.53 20.37
C LEU A 459 39.83 -26.95 20.13
N SER A 460 39.29 -27.57 21.19
CA SER A 460 38.56 -28.84 21.07
C SER A 460 37.24 -28.63 20.33
N LYS A 461 36.90 -29.55 19.42
CA LYS A 461 35.62 -29.54 18.69
C LYS A 461 34.45 -29.45 19.68
N MET A 462 33.74 -28.32 19.67
CA MET A 462 32.31 -28.32 19.98
C MET A 462 31.59 -28.64 18.69
N GLU A 463 30.71 -29.64 18.71
CA GLU A 463 29.77 -29.89 17.62
C GLU A 463 28.69 -28.81 17.71
N VAL A 464 28.86 -27.75 16.92
CA VAL A 464 27.88 -26.67 16.80
C VAL A 464 26.67 -27.24 16.06
N GLU A 465 25.55 -27.43 16.75
CA GLU A 465 24.28 -27.68 16.07
C GLU A 465 24.00 -26.53 15.09
N PRO A 466 23.58 -26.82 13.85
CA PRO A 466 23.40 -25.78 12.84
C PRO A 466 22.34 -24.78 13.29
N GLU A 467 22.74 -23.53 13.50
CA GLU A 467 21.84 -22.45 13.90
C GLU A 467 20.65 -22.39 12.94
N ARG A 468 19.45 -22.68 13.45
CA ARG A 468 18.23 -22.63 12.64
C ARG A 468 18.03 -21.21 12.16
N SER A 469 18.02 -21.02 10.84
CA SER A 469 17.73 -19.73 10.22
C SER A 469 16.50 -19.08 10.86
N PRO A 470 16.57 -17.82 11.33
CA PRO A 470 15.46 -17.14 12.01
C PRO A 470 14.24 -16.87 11.10
N PHE A 471 14.32 -17.27 9.83
CA PHE A 471 13.27 -17.21 8.83
C PHE A 471 13.00 -18.59 8.19
N SER A 472 13.29 -19.69 8.90
CA SER A 472 13.08 -21.08 8.42
C SER A 472 11.63 -21.44 8.07
N TYR A 473 10.66 -20.66 8.53
CA TYR A 473 9.25 -20.73 8.13
C TYR A 473 8.95 -20.05 6.78
N MET A 474 9.90 -19.37 6.15
CA MET A 474 9.75 -18.73 4.84
C MET A 474 10.06 -19.74 3.73
N LYS A 475 9.01 -20.29 3.11
CA LYS A 475 9.09 -21.42 2.17
C LYS A 475 9.39 -21.01 0.74
N MET A 476 8.85 -19.87 0.30
CA MET A 476 9.07 -19.34 -1.05
C MET A 476 8.97 -17.81 -1.07
N LYS A 477 9.61 -17.19 -2.06
CA LYS A 477 9.50 -15.77 -2.42
C LYS A 477 9.11 -15.69 -3.90
N TYR A 478 8.19 -14.80 -4.26
CA TYR A 478 7.83 -14.53 -5.66
C TYR A 478 8.12 -13.07 -6.01
N ASP A 479 8.97 -12.85 -7.01
CA ASP A 479 9.42 -11.53 -7.45
C ASP A 479 9.05 -11.20 -8.90
N GLY A 480 9.49 -10.03 -9.37
CA GLY A 480 9.14 -9.48 -10.68
C GLY A 480 7.86 -8.63 -10.72
N HIS A 481 6.92 -8.85 -9.79
CA HIS A 481 5.78 -7.95 -9.59
C HIS A 481 6.20 -6.67 -8.82
N ARG A 482 5.35 -5.63 -8.87
CA ARG A 482 5.57 -4.33 -8.21
C ARG A 482 4.38 -3.94 -7.34
N ASN A 483 4.66 -3.52 -6.10
CA ASN A 483 3.65 -3.14 -5.10
C ASN A 483 4.09 -1.89 -4.30
N ALA A 484 4.23 -0.74 -4.96
CA ALA A 484 4.73 0.51 -4.39
C ALA A 484 3.83 1.75 -4.62
N ARG A 485 2.80 1.66 -5.47
CA ARG A 485 1.91 2.79 -5.85
C ARG A 485 0.58 2.79 -5.09
N THR A 486 0.06 1.63 -4.71
CA THR A 486 -1.22 1.49 -3.98
C THR A 486 -0.99 0.88 -2.59
N MET A 487 -2.01 0.94 -1.72
CA MET A 487 -2.03 0.22 -0.43
C MET A 487 -2.78 -1.12 -0.51
N ILE A 488 -3.22 -1.50 -1.72
CA ILE A 488 -4.04 -2.68 -2.01
C ILE A 488 -3.31 -3.51 -3.05
N LYS A 489 -3.01 -4.77 -2.73
CA LYS A 489 -2.46 -5.73 -3.70
C LYS A 489 -2.84 -7.15 -3.33
N GLU A 490 -4.01 -7.57 -3.79
CA GLU A 490 -4.49 -8.93 -3.57
C GLU A 490 -3.55 -9.95 -4.19
N ALA A 491 -3.24 -10.97 -3.40
CA ALA A 491 -2.44 -12.12 -3.75
C ALA A 491 -3.21 -13.38 -3.35
N THR A 492 -3.29 -14.35 -4.27
CA THR A 492 -4.23 -15.46 -4.16
C THR A 492 -3.62 -16.78 -4.66
N PHE A 493 -4.15 -17.90 -4.17
CA PHE A 493 -3.82 -19.22 -4.69
C PHE A 493 -4.68 -19.53 -5.91
N TRP A 494 -4.08 -20.15 -6.92
CA TRP A 494 -4.79 -20.66 -8.08
C TRP A 494 -4.63 -22.18 -8.14
N GLY A 495 -5.72 -22.88 -7.82
CA GLY A 495 -5.68 -24.31 -7.54
C GLY A 495 -4.84 -24.62 -6.30
N ASN A 496 -4.07 -25.69 -6.37
CA ASN A 496 -3.05 -26.08 -5.40
C ASN A 496 -1.63 -25.73 -5.88
N GLU A 497 -1.39 -25.71 -7.20
CA GLU A 497 -0.03 -25.65 -7.79
C GLU A 497 0.47 -24.23 -8.13
N TYR A 498 -0.40 -23.22 -8.13
CA TYR A 498 -0.04 -21.86 -8.57
C TYR A 498 -0.40 -20.77 -7.57
N VAL A 499 0.31 -19.64 -7.68
CA VAL A 499 0.10 -18.39 -6.94
C VAL A 499 -0.03 -17.25 -7.94
N MET A 500 -0.96 -16.32 -7.71
CA MET A 500 -1.18 -15.15 -8.56
C MET A 500 -1.16 -13.85 -7.76
N SER A 501 -0.62 -12.77 -8.35
CA SER A 501 -0.63 -11.41 -7.79
C SER A 501 -0.83 -10.36 -8.88
N GLY A 502 -1.55 -9.30 -8.56
CA GLY A 502 -1.56 -8.07 -9.35
C GLY A 502 -0.22 -7.34 -9.26
N SER A 503 -0.04 -6.30 -10.08
CA SER A 503 1.18 -5.48 -10.11
C SER A 503 0.90 -4.03 -10.54
N ASP A 504 1.73 -3.11 -10.08
CA ASP A 504 1.75 -1.69 -10.47
C ASP A 504 2.36 -1.42 -11.87
N CYS A 505 2.39 -2.45 -12.71
CA CYS A 505 2.70 -2.36 -14.13
C CYS A 505 1.51 -2.80 -15.01
N GLY A 506 0.31 -2.95 -14.43
CA GLY A 506 -0.91 -3.37 -15.13
C GLY A 506 -1.04 -4.87 -15.40
N HIS A 507 -0.04 -5.67 -15.01
CA HIS A 507 0.00 -7.09 -15.31
C HIS A 507 -0.35 -7.95 -14.07
N VAL A 508 -0.99 -9.09 -14.31
CA VAL A 508 -1.13 -10.20 -13.37
C VAL A 508 0.00 -11.19 -13.63
N PHE A 509 0.69 -11.56 -12.56
CA PHE A 509 1.76 -12.56 -12.57
C PHE A 509 1.21 -13.87 -12.01
N ALA A 510 1.52 -14.99 -12.66
CA ALA A 510 1.23 -16.33 -12.16
C ALA A 510 2.52 -17.15 -12.05
N TRP A 511 2.88 -17.57 -10.83
CA TRP A 511 4.05 -18.40 -10.55
C TRP A 511 3.63 -19.80 -10.12
N ASN A 512 4.48 -20.80 -10.39
CA ASN A 512 4.35 -22.10 -9.73
C ASN A 512 4.67 -21.99 -8.23
N ARG A 513 3.75 -22.44 -7.38
CA ARG A 513 3.80 -22.34 -5.91
C ARG A 513 5.10 -22.92 -5.33
N LYS A 514 5.60 -24.02 -5.90
CA LYS A 514 6.72 -24.82 -5.35
C LYS A 514 8.10 -24.42 -5.84
N SER A 515 8.21 -23.94 -7.08
CA SER A 515 9.52 -23.57 -7.69
C SER A 515 9.77 -22.06 -7.75
N GLY A 516 8.74 -21.23 -7.56
CA GLY A 516 8.84 -19.78 -7.73
C GLY A 516 8.96 -19.32 -9.19
N LYS A 517 9.08 -20.23 -10.17
CA LYS A 517 9.16 -19.84 -11.59
C LYS A 517 7.84 -19.24 -12.06
N LEU A 518 7.91 -18.10 -12.74
CA LEU A 518 6.79 -17.52 -13.49
C LEU A 518 6.35 -18.44 -14.63
N VAL A 519 5.04 -18.66 -14.79
CA VAL A 519 4.46 -19.56 -15.79
C VAL A 519 3.43 -18.88 -16.71
N MET A 520 2.85 -17.75 -16.30
CA MET A 520 2.00 -16.91 -17.14
C MET A 520 2.10 -15.44 -16.70
N LEU A 521 1.91 -14.54 -17.66
CA LEU A 521 1.82 -13.11 -17.46
C LEU A 521 0.62 -12.60 -18.27
N LEU A 522 -0.33 -11.92 -17.63
CA LEU A 522 -1.53 -11.37 -18.27
C LEU A 522 -1.49 -9.84 -18.17
N GLN A 523 -1.60 -9.13 -19.29
CA GLN A 523 -1.80 -7.67 -19.26
C GLN A 523 -3.28 -7.38 -19.00
N ALA A 524 -3.65 -7.05 -17.76
CA ALA A 524 -5.04 -6.85 -17.38
C ALA A 524 -5.46 -5.37 -17.41
N ASP A 525 -4.72 -4.51 -16.71
CA ASP A 525 -4.99 -3.07 -16.65
C ASP A 525 -3.92 -2.28 -17.42
N GLN A 526 -4.20 -1.05 -17.81
CA GLN A 526 -3.18 -0.19 -18.46
C GLN A 526 -2.10 0.30 -17.48
N HIS A 527 -2.36 0.23 -16.17
CA HIS A 527 -1.52 0.86 -15.15
C HIS A 527 -1.25 -0.02 -13.93
N VAL A 528 -2.30 -0.49 -13.24
CA VAL A 528 -2.17 -1.16 -11.95
C VAL A 528 -3.34 -2.10 -11.71
N VAL A 529 -3.06 -3.39 -11.47
CA VAL A 529 -4.05 -4.34 -10.95
C VAL A 529 -3.97 -4.32 -9.41
N ASN A 530 -5.12 -4.22 -8.73
CA ASN A 530 -5.23 -4.27 -7.27
C ASN A 530 -5.87 -5.56 -6.76
N CYS A 531 -6.86 -6.10 -7.49
CA CYS A 531 -7.71 -7.21 -7.03
C CYS A 531 -7.60 -8.44 -7.94
N LEU A 532 -7.68 -9.62 -7.31
CA LEU A 532 -7.59 -10.93 -7.95
C LEU A 532 -8.49 -11.93 -7.22
N GLN A 533 -9.62 -12.28 -7.83
CA GLN A 533 -10.56 -13.25 -7.28
C GLN A 533 -10.75 -14.42 -8.25
N PRO A 534 -10.16 -15.61 -7.98
CA PRO A 534 -10.47 -16.80 -8.75
C PRO A 534 -11.93 -17.20 -8.50
N HIS A 535 -12.64 -17.55 -9.57
CA HIS A 535 -14.00 -18.08 -9.48
C HIS A 535 -14.00 -19.33 -8.58
N PRO A 536 -14.98 -19.56 -7.69
CA PRO A 536 -14.97 -20.67 -6.72
C PRO A 536 -14.66 -22.05 -7.34
N THR A 537 -15.39 -22.46 -8.38
CA THR A 537 -15.23 -23.78 -9.04
C THR A 537 -14.55 -23.72 -10.41
N LEU A 538 -15.11 -22.97 -11.37
CA LEU A 538 -14.58 -22.83 -12.73
C LEU A 538 -13.13 -22.31 -12.77
N PRO A 539 -12.33 -22.64 -13.81
CA PRO A 539 -10.98 -22.13 -14.02
C PRO A 539 -11.02 -20.70 -14.60
N MET A 540 -11.70 -19.78 -13.90
CA MET A 540 -11.85 -18.38 -14.31
C MET A 540 -11.30 -17.43 -13.24
N LEU A 541 -10.84 -16.26 -13.65
CA LEU A 541 -10.28 -15.21 -12.79
C LEU A 541 -11.06 -13.90 -13.00
N ALA A 542 -11.39 -13.18 -11.93
CA ALA A 542 -11.87 -11.80 -12.00
C ALA A 542 -10.78 -10.84 -11.48
N THR A 543 -10.56 -9.74 -12.18
CA THR A 543 -9.48 -8.78 -11.92
C THR A 543 -9.93 -7.33 -12.07
N SER A 544 -9.37 -6.44 -11.27
CA SER A 544 -9.48 -4.98 -11.47
C SER A 544 -8.34 -4.26 -10.78
N GLY A 545 -8.23 -2.95 -11.02
CA GLY A 545 -7.45 -2.07 -10.17
C GLY A 545 -7.77 -0.61 -10.40
N ILE A 546 -6.94 0.05 -11.20
CA ILE A 546 -7.03 1.49 -11.47
C ILE A 546 -7.97 1.80 -12.64
N ASP A 547 -8.14 0.85 -13.56
CA ASP A 547 -9.14 0.96 -14.61
C ASP A 547 -10.58 0.89 -14.02
N TYR A 548 -11.57 1.44 -14.70
CA TYR A 548 -12.94 1.61 -14.18
C TYR A 548 -13.87 0.41 -14.43
N ASP A 549 -13.29 -0.74 -14.76
CA ASP A 549 -13.97 -1.97 -15.18
C ASP A 549 -13.59 -3.17 -14.30
N VAL A 550 -14.34 -4.25 -14.49
CA VAL A 550 -13.99 -5.59 -13.98
C VAL A 550 -13.74 -6.49 -15.18
N LYS A 551 -12.54 -7.07 -15.25
CA LYS A 551 -12.13 -7.94 -16.35
C LYS A 551 -12.17 -9.40 -15.90
N VAL A 552 -12.75 -10.26 -16.72
CA VAL A 552 -12.91 -11.69 -16.43
C VAL A 552 -12.10 -12.49 -17.44
N TRP A 553 -11.38 -13.51 -16.95
CA TRP A 553 -10.43 -14.31 -17.74
C TRP A 553 -10.84 -15.78 -17.70
N ALA A 554 -10.67 -16.48 -18.82
CA ALA A 554 -10.98 -17.89 -18.98
C ALA A 554 -9.97 -18.56 -19.94
N PRO A 555 -9.81 -19.89 -19.94
CA PRO A 555 -8.87 -20.61 -20.81
C PRO A 555 -9.38 -20.72 -22.27
N VAL A 556 -9.69 -19.58 -22.88
CA VAL A 556 -10.32 -19.47 -24.21
C VAL A 556 -9.32 -19.36 -25.36
N ARG A 557 -8.04 -19.07 -25.08
CA ARG A 557 -7.00 -19.00 -26.11
C ARG A 557 -6.77 -20.36 -26.76
N GLU A 558 -6.50 -20.38 -28.06
CA GLU A 558 -6.23 -21.63 -28.78
C GLU A 558 -4.88 -22.25 -28.39
N SER A 559 -3.88 -21.43 -28.09
CA SER A 559 -2.49 -21.83 -27.81
C SER A 559 -1.91 -21.09 -26.60
N ASN A 560 -0.81 -21.62 -26.05
CA ASN A 560 -0.15 -21.05 -24.88
C ASN A 560 0.34 -19.61 -25.16
N GLY A 561 -0.06 -18.67 -24.30
CA GLY A 561 0.22 -17.24 -24.46
C GLY A 561 1.43 -16.70 -23.69
N PHE A 562 2.21 -17.55 -23.03
CA PHE A 562 3.33 -17.10 -22.19
C PHE A 562 4.62 -16.86 -23.01
N ASP A 563 5.03 -15.60 -23.11
CA ASP A 563 6.35 -15.20 -23.60
C ASP A 563 7.33 -15.06 -22.41
N GLU A 564 8.29 -15.99 -22.31
CA GLU A 564 9.27 -15.98 -21.22
C GLU A 564 10.32 -14.87 -21.35
N GLN A 565 10.58 -14.34 -22.56
CA GLN A 565 11.55 -13.25 -22.75
C GLN A 565 10.91 -11.90 -22.41
N GLN A 566 9.73 -11.60 -22.97
CA GLN A 566 8.97 -10.38 -22.62
C GLN A 566 8.73 -10.29 -21.11
N ALA A 567 8.46 -11.44 -20.46
CA ALA A 567 8.32 -11.51 -19.01
C ALA A 567 9.61 -11.15 -18.26
N LYS A 568 10.78 -11.67 -18.66
CA LYS A 568 12.09 -11.29 -18.05
C LYS A 568 12.36 -9.80 -18.19
N ASP A 569 12.24 -9.27 -19.41
CA ASP A 569 12.44 -7.84 -19.71
C ASP A 569 11.51 -6.95 -18.87
N LEU A 570 10.31 -7.42 -18.53
CA LEU A 570 9.36 -6.73 -17.67
C LEU A 570 9.68 -6.88 -16.17
N MET A 571 10.13 -8.05 -15.73
CA MET A 571 10.58 -8.29 -14.35
C MET A 571 11.81 -7.43 -14.00
N GLU A 572 12.78 -7.33 -14.89
CA GLU A 572 13.99 -6.49 -14.70
C GLU A 572 13.63 -5.00 -14.60
N ARG A 573 12.80 -4.50 -15.52
CA ARG A 573 12.27 -3.12 -15.45
C ARG A 573 11.51 -2.86 -14.14
N ASN A 574 10.70 -3.82 -13.68
CA ASN A 574 9.99 -3.70 -12.41
C ASN A 574 10.93 -3.70 -11.20
N ALA A 575 12.01 -4.49 -11.21
CA ALA A 575 12.99 -4.52 -10.12
C ALA A 575 13.72 -3.17 -9.96
N VAL A 576 14.18 -2.57 -11.07
CA VAL A 576 14.79 -1.22 -11.07
C VAL A 576 13.78 -0.18 -10.57
N MET A 577 12.57 -0.18 -11.13
CA MET A 577 11.49 0.72 -10.76
C MET A 577 11.04 0.58 -9.29
N LEU A 578 11.10 -0.62 -8.74
CA LEU A 578 10.81 -0.89 -7.33
C LEU A 578 11.87 -0.26 -6.44
N GLU A 579 13.16 -0.46 -6.74
CA GLU A 579 14.27 0.12 -5.98
C GLU A 579 14.29 1.66 -6.06
N GLU A 580 14.00 2.26 -7.23
CA GLU A 580 13.87 3.72 -7.37
C GLU A 580 12.73 4.30 -6.52
N THR A 581 11.58 3.63 -6.48
CA THR A 581 10.40 4.10 -5.72
C THR A 581 10.44 3.74 -4.24
N LYS A 582 11.30 2.81 -3.83
CA LYS A 582 11.54 2.35 -2.45
C LYS A 582 11.74 3.49 -1.45
N ASP A 583 12.49 4.53 -1.82
CA ASP A 583 12.76 5.69 -0.94
C ASP A 583 11.99 6.96 -1.35
N THR A 584 10.88 6.81 -2.09
CA THR A 584 9.98 7.92 -2.44
C THR A 584 8.73 7.91 -1.55
N ILE A 585 8.58 8.92 -0.68
CA ILE A 585 7.31 9.16 0.03
C ILE A 585 6.36 9.90 -0.91
N THR A 586 5.16 9.36 -1.14
CA THR A 586 4.06 10.10 -1.78
C THR A 586 3.29 10.91 -0.74
N VAL A 587 3.16 12.22 -0.95
CA VAL A 587 2.50 13.17 -0.03
C VAL A 587 1.36 13.89 -0.75
N PRO A 588 0.15 13.99 -0.18
CA PRO A 588 -0.95 14.75 -0.77
C PRO A 588 -0.60 16.22 -1.02
N ALA A 589 -0.99 16.75 -2.17
CA ALA A 589 -0.75 18.12 -2.59
C ALA A 589 -1.20 19.14 -1.54
N ALA A 590 -2.40 18.97 -0.98
CA ALA A 590 -2.92 19.85 0.07
C ALA A 590 -2.03 19.90 1.32
N PHE A 591 -1.43 18.77 1.74
CA PHE A 591 -0.49 18.74 2.86
C PHE A 591 0.81 19.47 2.49
N MET A 592 1.36 19.22 1.30
CA MET A 592 2.61 19.84 0.87
C MET A 592 2.47 21.35 0.63
N MET A 593 1.34 21.80 0.09
CA MET A 593 1.01 23.22 -0.09
C MET A 593 0.89 23.94 1.26
N ARG A 594 0.23 23.33 2.25
CA ARG A 594 0.20 23.85 3.64
C ARG A 594 1.62 23.91 4.23
N MET A 595 2.41 22.85 4.09
CA MET A 595 3.80 22.81 4.57
C MET A 595 4.67 23.90 3.91
N LEU A 596 4.55 24.11 2.59
CA LEU A 596 5.24 25.18 1.86
C LEU A 596 4.81 26.57 2.32
N ALA A 597 3.51 26.80 2.53
CA ALA A 597 2.99 28.06 3.05
C ALA A 597 3.55 28.37 4.45
N CYS A 598 3.57 27.38 5.35
CA CYS A 598 4.18 27.53 6.68
C CYS A 598 5.69 27.82 6.59
N ILE A 599 6.44 27.13 5.73
CA ILE A 599 7.87 27.37 5.52
C ILE A 599 8.12 28.79 4.96
N HIS A 600 7.27 29.27 4.06
CA HIS A 600 7.33 30.62 3.51
C HIS A 600 7.05 31.68 4.58
N ALA A 601 5.99 31.50 5.39
CA ALA A 601 5.67 32.38 6.51
C ALA A 601 6.81 32.44 7.56
N LEU A 602 7.41 31.29 7.89
CA LEU A 602 8.55 31.20 8.81
C LEU A 602 9.81 31.89 8.25
N ARG A 603 10.06 31.81 6.94
CA ARG A 603 11.16 32.54 6.29
C ARG A 603 10.91 34.05 6.31
N ASN A 604 9.69 34.49 6.01
CA ASN A 604 9.34 35.91 6.00
C ASN A 604 9.43 36.54 7.40
N ARG A 605 9.00 35.81 8.45
CA ARG A 605 9.19 36.21 9.86
C ARG A 605 10.67 36.31 10.26
N ARG A 606 11.56 35.50 9.69
CA ARG A 606 13.02 35.61 9.93
C ARG A 606 13.62 36.82 9.21
N SER A 607 13.22 37.12 7.98
CA SER A 607 13.69 38.32 7.26
C SER A 607 13.21 39.63 7.89
N SER A 608 11.98 39.68 8.44
CA SER A 608 11.50 40.85 9.17
C SER A 608 12.25 41.05 10.49
N ALA A 609 12.61 39.96 11.19
CA ALA A 609 13.41 40.04 12.42
C ALA A 609 14.84 40.56 12.19
N SER A 610 15.44 40.30 11.01
CA SER A 610 16.77 40.79 10.66
C SER A 610 16.82 42.25 10.16
N GLY A 611 15.69 42.92 9.96
CA GLY A 611 15.63 44.31 9.46
C GLY A 611 15.52 45.39 10.54
N GLY A 612 15.34 45.02 11.81
CA GLY A 612 14.86 45.90 12.88
C GLY A 612 15.93 46.55 13.77
N SER A 613 17.00 47.14 13.21
CA SER A 613 18.03 47.82 14.03
C SER A 613 18.55 49.14 13.43
N ALA A 614 17.63 50.01 13.00
CA ALA A 614 17.91 51.43 12.75
C ALA A 614 17.36 52.26 13.93
N ALA A 615 18.25 52.72 14.82
CA ALA A 615 17.86 53.51 15.99
C ALA A 615 17.56 54.97 15.59
N PRO A 616 16.40 55.55 15.98
CA PRO A 616 16.12 56.96 15.77
C PRO A 616 16.86 57.82 16.81
N ASN A 617 17.83 58.61 16.36
CA ASN A 617 18.40 59.68 17.18
C ASN A 617 17.34 60.76 17.42
N ASN A 618 16.87 60.89 18.67
CA ASN A 618 16.08 62.04 19.12
C ASN A 618 16.78 62.70 20.30
N SER A 619 17.39 63.87 20.04
CA SER A 619 17.97 64.73 21.07
C SER A 619 16.87 65.41 21.88
N SER A 620 16.87 65.23 23.20
CA SER A 620 15.94 65.89 24.12
C SER A 620 16.26 67.37 24.27
N THR A 621 15.29 68.25 24.00
CA THR A 621 15.32 69.65 24.45
C THR A 621 13.93 70.03 24.92
N SER A 622 13.79 70.25 26.23
CA SER A 622 12.53 70.60 26.88
C SER A 622 12.36 72.11 26.99
N GLY A 623 11.35 72.65 26.32
CA GLY A 623 10.77 73.98 26.55
C GLY A 623 9.25 73.84 26.42
N GLY A 624 8.45 74.56 27.21
CA GLY A 624 7.03 74.26 27.30
C GLY A 624 6.11 75.42 27.64
N GLN A 625 4.85 75.04 27.86
CA GLN A 625 3.69 75.82 28.31
C GLN A 625 2.95 76.72 27.30
N SER A 626 1.67 76.88 27.65
CA SER A 626 0.69 77.88 27.23
C SER A 626 0.09 77.78 25.82
N SER A 627 -1.03 78.48 25.67
CA SER A 627 -2.11 78.26 24.71
C SER A 627 -2.79 79.58 24.38
N GLU A 628 -3.52 79.59 23.26
CA GLU A 628 -4.34 80.69 22.71
C GLU A 628 -3.55 81.79 21.98
N ASP A 629 -4.20 82.27 20.91
CA ASP A 629 -3.79 83.22 19.84
C ASP A 629 -2.45 82.99 19.08
#